data_AF-A0A2N7XD50-F1
#
_entry.id   AF-A0A2N7XD50-F1
#
_cell.length_a   1.000
_cell.length_b   1.000
_cell.length_c   1.000
_cell.angle_alpha   90.00
_cell.angle_beta   90.00
_cell.angle_gamma   90.00
#
_symmetry.space_group_name_H-M   'P 1'
#
loop_
_entity.id
_entity.type
_entity.pdbx_description
1 polymer ?
#
loop_
_entity_poly.entity_id
_entity_poly.type
_entity_poly.pdbx_seq_one_letter_code
_entity_poly.pdbx_strand_id
1 'polypeptide(L)'
;MGPVRPPLQWPTLNINIDPIAFINLLNTLGSIRNSDGTTSLPDGSLVNADKNSVKRPDGIIQHADGRVEYPDGRIVWPDETIEYPDGRLVWKDGTEQYPDGRVKYADGSIFDASGNQINAE
;
A
#
# COMPACT_ATOMS: atom_id res chain seq x y z
N MET A 1 20.81 22.93 21.95
CA MET A 1 20.59 21.53 21.53
C MET A 1 19.11 21.27 21.75
N GLY A 2 18.29 21.45 20.71
CA GLY A 2 16.83 21.39 20.86
C GLY A 2 16.36 19.95 21.13
N PRO A 3 15.26 19.75 21.87
CA PRO A 3 14.75 18.41 22.13
C PRO A 3 14.40 17.73 20.81
N VAL A 4 15.06 16.62 20.51
CA VAL A 4 14.69 15.71 19.43
C VAL A 4 13.30 15.20 19.78
N ARG A 5 12.29 15.72 19.08
CA ARG A 5 10.92 15.27 19.24
C ARG A 5 10.93 13.78 18.90
N PRO A 6 10.48 12.88 19.80
CA PRO A 6 10.32 11.48 19.42
C PRO A 6 9.40 11.45 18.18
N PRO A 7 9.68 10.60 17.18
CA PRO A 7 8.76 10.42 16.07
C PRO A 7 7.40 10.10 16.68
N LEU A 8 6.43 10.98 16.46
CA LEU A 8 5.07 10.82 16.98
C LEU A 8 4.65 9.40 16.57
N GLN A 9 4.54 8.52 17.57
CA GLN A 9 3.96 7.21 17.37
C GLN A 9 2.51 7.54 17.02
N TRP A 10 2.18 7.40 15.73
CA TRP A 10 0.84 7.59 15.24
C TRP A 10 -0.13 6.89 16.21
N PRO A 11 -1.35 7.42 16.46
CA PRO A 11 -2.41 6.49 16.78
C PRO A 11 -2.34 5.43 15.69
N THR A 12 -2.36 4.15 16.05
CA THR A 12 -2.63 3.06 15.10
C THR A 12 -4.06 3.26 14.58
N LEU A 13 -4.30 4.36 13.86
CA LEU A 13 -5.35 4.47 12.89
C LEU A 13 -4.95 3.42 11.88
N ASN A 14 -5.58 2.27 12.05
CA ASN A 14 -5.66 1.26 11.03
C ASN A 14 -6.33 1.98 9.85
N ILE A 15 -5.55 2.66 8.99
CA ILE A 15 -6.01 3.30 7.74
C ILE A 15 -6.28 2.16 6.75
N ASN A 16 -7.18 1.28 7.17
CA ASN A 16 -8.01 0.42 6.35
C ASN A 16 -9.24 1.28 5.98
N ILE A 17 -8.98 2.52 5.56
CA ILE A 17 -9.98 3.57 5.44
C ILE A 17 -10.08 3.86 3.96
N ASP A 18 -11.25 3.54 3.43
CA ASP A 18 -11.79 3.99 2.16
C ASP A 18 -11.09 5.26 1.65
N PRO A 19 -10.51 5.26 0.44
CA PRO A 19 -9.86 6.43 -0.12
C PRO A 19 -10.77 7.68 -0.12
N ILE A 20 -12.09 7.48 -0.17
CA ILE A 20 -13.11 8.54 -0.04
C ILE A 20 -13.13 9.17 1.37
N ALA A 21 -13.05 8.37 2.42
CA ALA A 21 -13.03 8.86 3.80
C ALA A 21 -11.71 9.56 4.12
N PHE A 22 -10.60 9.10 3.52
CA PHE A 22 -9.33 9.81 3.59
C PHE A 22 -9.45 11.20 2.95
N ILE A 23 -9.98 11.30 1.72
CA ILE A 23 -10.16 12.59 1.03
C ILE A 23 -11.08 13.55 1.82
N ASN A 24 -12.13 13.05 2.46
CA ASN A 24 -12.97 13.90 3.31
C ASN A 24 -12.22 14.39 4.56
N LEU A 25 -11.40 13.55 5.20
CA LEU A 25 -10.55 13.95 6.31
C LEU A 25 -9.53 15.04 5.89
N LEU A 26 -9.00 14.95 4.67
CA LEU A 26 -8.07 15.96 4.10
C LEU A 26 -8.66 17.38 4.05
N ASN A 27 -9.95 17.49 3.75
CA ASN A 27 -10.64 18.78 3.69
C ASN A 27 -10.87 19.38 5.08
N THR A 28 -10.96 18.54 6.12
CA THR A 28 -11.22 18.95 7.51
C THR A 28 -9.95 19.41 8.25
N LEU A 29 -8.76 18.92 7.87
CA LEU A 29 -7.53 19.12 8.65
C LEU A 29 -6.74 20.40 8.34
N GLY A 30 -7.26 21.36 7.59
CA GLY A 30 -6.51 22.61 7.30
C GLY A 30 -5.31 22.38 6.39
N SER A 31 -5.54 21.62 5.33
CA SER A 31 -4.52 21.26 4.35
C SER A 31 -4.06 22.48 3.52
N ILE A 32 -2.76 22.54 3.24
CA ILE A 32 -2.10 23.64 2.53
C ILE A 32 -1.92 23.22 1.07
N ARG A 33 -2.48 23.97 0.13
CA ARG A 33 -2.25 23.72 -1.29
C ARG A 33 -0.96 24.40 -1.75
N ASN A 34 -0.03 23.62 -2.28
CA ASN A 34 1.21 24.09 -2.86
C ASN A 34 0.97 24.65 -4.28
N SER A 35 1.92 25.47 -4.76
CA SER A 35 1.90 26.01 -6.13
C SER A 35 1.89 24.92 -7.20
N ASP A 36 2.48 23.77 -6.90
CA ASP A 36 2.60 22.63 -7.81
C ASP A 36 1.30 21.80 -7.88
N GLY A 37 0.22 22.28 -7.26
CA GLY A 37 -1.09 21.62 -7.23
C GLY A 37 -1.26 20.58 -6.13
N THR A 38 -0.15 20.08 -5.58
CA THR A 38 -0.12 19.15 -4.44
C THR A 38 -0.68 19.79 -3.18
N THR A 39 -1.15 18.97 -2.25
CA THR A 39 -1.69 19.45 -0.98
C THR A 39 -0.90 18.84 0.18
N SER A 40 -0.20 19.68 0.94
CA SER A 40 0.48 19.29 2.18
C SER A 40 -0.49 19.29 3.36
N LEU A 41 -0.43 18.23 4.15
CA LEU A 41 -1.20 18.09 5.37
C LEU A 41 -0.39 18.52 6.58
N PRO A 42 -1.06 18.92 7.68
CA PRO A 42 -0.39 19.21 8.94
C PRO A 42 0.32 18.00 9.57
N ASP A 43 -0.06 16.76 9.23
CA ASP A 43 0.65 15.56 9.70
C ASP A 43 1.98 15.31 8.97
N GLY A 44 2.22 16.01 7.85
CA GLY A 44 3.36 15.78 6.96
C GLY A 44 3.04 14.97 5.71
N SER A 45 1.82 14.45 5.57
CA SER A 45 1.37 13.80 4.34
C SER A 45 1.28 14.78 3.17
N LEU A 46 1.52 14.28 1.96
CA LEU A 46 1.51 15.02 0.70
C LEU A 46 0.53 14.35 -0.27
N VAL A 47 -0.50 15.07 -0.65
CA VAL A 47 -1.49 14.63 -1.63
C VAL A 47 -1.06 15.14 -2.99
N ASN A 48 -1.11 14.28 -3.99
CA ASN A 48 -0.76 14.66 -5.36
C ASN A 48 -1.75 15.69 -5.94
N ALA A 49 -1.30 16.40 -6.97
CA ALA A 49 -2.11 17.45 -7.60
C ALA A 49 -3.46 16.93 -8.13
N ASP A 50 -3.45 15.71 -8.67
CA ASP A 50 -4.62 15.00 -9.16
C ASP A 50 -5.53 14.45 -8.04
N LYS A 51 -5.12 14.59 -6.77
CA LYS A 51 -5.80 14.03 -5.59
C LYS A 51 -6.10 12.52 -5.71
N ASN A 52 -5.33 11.84 -6.54
CA ASN A 52 -5.42 10.41 -6.81
C ASN A 52 -4.52 9.58 -5.90
N SER A 53 -3.63 10.22 -5.14
CA SER A 53 -2.66 9.53 -4.30
C SER A 53 -2.15 10.45 -3.21
N VAL A 54 -1.71 9.82 -2.12
CA VAL A 54 -1.32 10.46 -0.88
C VAL A 54 -0.07 9.76 -0.39
N LYS A 55 1.02 10.51 -0.32
CA LYS A 55 2.28 10.08 0.26
C LYS A 55 2.30 10.45 1.73
N ARG A 56 2.31 9.46 2.61
CA ARG A 56 2.50 9.65 4.04
C ARG A 56 3.96 9.96 4.38
N PRO A 57 4.24 10.61 5.53
CA PRO A 57 5.61 10.93 5.91
C PRO A 57 6.41 9.69 6.35
N ASP A 58 5.74 8.59 6.71
CA ASP A 58 6.35 7.25 6.88
C ASP A 58 6.82 6.63 5.55
N GLY A 59 6.48 7.24 4.41
CA GLY A 59 6.90 6.80 3.07
C GLY A 59 5.87 5.93 2.37
N ILE A 60 4.77 5.52 3.03
CA ILE A 60 3.72 4.74 2.38
C ILE A 60 2.89 5.66 1.47
N ILE A 61 2.66 5.23 0.22
CA ILE A 61 1.85 5.93 -0.77
C ILE A 61 0.50 5.21 -0.89
N GLN A 62 -0.59 5.90 -0.62
CA GLN A 62 -1.95 5.37 -0.77
C GLN A 62 -2.64 6.06 -1.94
N HIS A 63 -3.11 5.26 -2.88
CA HIS A 63 -3.80 5.71 -4.08
C HIS A 63 -5.32 5.68 -3.85
N ALA A 64 -6.01 6.52 -4.60
CA ALA A 64 -7.46 6.69 -4.52
C ALA A 64 -8.23 5.54 -5.17
N ASP A 65 -7.57 4.74 -6.01
CA ASP A 65 -8.07 3.46 -6.51
C ASP A 65 -8.03 2.35 -5.43
N GLY A 66 -7.45 2.63 -4.27
CA GLY A 66 -7.29 1.71 -3.14
C GLY A 66 -5.96 0.96 -3.12
N ARG A 67 -5.06 1.20 -4.10
CA ARG A 67 -3.70 0.66 -4.10
C ARG A 67 -2.86 1.31 -3.00
N VAL A 68 -2.02 0.54 -2.33
CA VAL A 68 -1.12 1.01 -1.26
C VAL A 68 0.29 0.52 -1.52
N GLU A 69 1.23 1.44 -1.74
CA GLU A 69 2.65 1.13 -1.91
C GLU A 69 3.39 1.42 -0.62
N TYR A 70 4.05 0.41 -0.09
CA TYR A 70 4.88 0.52 1.09
C TYR A 70 6.32 0.86 0.72
N PRO A 71 7.06 1.55 1.61
CA PRO A 71 8.45 1.92 1.36
C PRO A 71 9.40 0.72 1.26
N ASP A 72 9.01 -0.45 1.78
CA ASP A 72 9.74 -1.71 1.58
C ASP A 72 9.60 -2.28 0.16
N GLY A 73 8.76 -1.69 -0.68
CA GLY A 73 8.51 -2.12 -2.06
C GLY A 73 7.30 -3.04 -2.22
N ARG A 74 6.63 -3.41 -1.11
CA ARG A 74 5.36 -4.14 -1.15
C ARG A 74 4.24 -3.24 -1.68
N ILE A 75 3.41 -3.78 -2.56
CA ILE A 75 2.22 -3.13 -3.09
C ILE A 75 1.01 -3.96 -2.67
N VAL A 76 -0.01 -3.31 -2.11
CA VAL A 76 -1.29 -3.93 -1.78
C VAL A 76 -2.33 -3.34 -2.71
N TRP A 77 -2.95 -4.19 -3.50
CA TRP A 77 -4.00 -3.85 -4.44
C TRP A 77 -5.37 -3.83 -3.73
N PRO A 78 -6.35 -3.10 -4.29
CA PRO A 78 -7.70 -3.00 -3.71
C PRO A 78 -8.48 -4.33 -3.71
N ASP A 79 -8.07 -5.30 -4.53
CA ASP A 79 -8.61 -6.67 -4.54
C ASP A 79 -8.00 -7.55 -3.43
N GLU A 80 -7.24 -6.94 -2.51
CA GLU A 80 -6.44 -7.58 -1.46
C GLU A 80 -5.26 -8.42 -1.99
N THR A 81 -4.89 -8.25 -3.27
CA THR A 81 -3.66 -8.84 -3.80
C THR A 81 -2.44 -8.11 -3.26
N ILE A 82 -1.48 -8.85 -2.74
CA ILE A 82 -0.22 -8.34 -2.21
C ILE A 82 0.89 -8.72 -3.17
N GLU A 83 1.53 -7.73 -3.76
CA GLU A 83 2.73 -7.87 -4.57
C GLU A 83 3.94 -7.51 -3.71
N TYR A 84 4.90 -8.43 -3.66
CA TYR A 84 6.15 -8.26 -2.94
C TYR A 84 7.25 -7.78 -3.90
N PRO A 85 8.26 -7.05 -3.39
CA PRO A 85 9.35 -6.54 -4.21
C PRO A 85 10.20 -7.64 -4.86
N ASP A 86 10.16 -8.87 -4.33
CA ASP A 86 10.81 -10.03 -4.93
C ASP A 86 10.08 -10.58 -6.17
N GLY A 87 8.90 -10.04 -6.50
CA GLY A 87 8.05 -10.49 -7.61
C GLY A 87 7.02 -11.54 -7.21
N ARG A 88 6.93 -11.91 -5.93
CA ARG A 88 5.86 -12.76 -5.41
C ARG A 88 4.54 -12.00 -5.35
N LEU A 89 3.48 -12.60 -5.87
CA LEU A 89 2.10 -12.12 -5.72
C LEU A 89 1.34 -13.05 -4.78
N VAL A 90 0.53 -12.50 -3.89
CA VAL A 90 -0.36 -13.25 -3.00
C VAL A 90 -1.75 -12.70 -3.15
N TRP A 91 -2.64 -13.47 -3.76
CA TRP A 91 -4.05 -13.11 -3.92
C TRP A 91 -4.81 -13.35 -2.62
N LYS A 92 -5.94 -12.65 -2.49
CA LYS A 92 -6.90 -12.81 -1.40
C LYS A 92 -7.31 -14.25 -1.11
N ASP A 93 -7.48 -15.03 -2.18
CA ASP A 93 -7.92 -16.42 -2.09
C ASP A 93 -6.90 -17.33 -1.38
N GLY A 94 -5.67 -16.84 -1.16
CA GLY A 94 -4.55 -17.62 -0.64
C GLY A 94 -3.68 -18.23 -1.73
N THR A 95 -3.97 -17.93 -2.99
CA THR A 95 -3.08 -18.26 -4.10
C THR A 95 -1.83 -17.39 -4.03
N GLU A 96 -0.66 -17.98 -4.24
CA GLU A 96 0.64 -17.33 -4.22
C GLU A 96 1.37 -17.63 -5.54
N GLN A 97 1.76 -16.61 -6.30
CA GLN A 97 2.64 -16.75 -7.44
C GLN A 97 4.05 -16.33 -7.04
N TYR A 98 5.02 -17.17 -7.35
CA TYR A 98 6.43 -16.93 -7.12
C TYR A 98 7.06 -16.32 -8.37
N PRO A 99 8.14 -15.53 -8.22
CA PRO A 99 8.87 -14.96 -9.34
C PRO A 99 9.47 -16.02 -10.29
N ASP A 100 9.72 -17.23 -9.79
CA ASP A 100 10.14 -18.38 -10.59
C ASP A 100 9.05 -18.93 -11.53
N GLY A 101 7.86 -18.31 -11.53
CA GLY A 101 6.68 -18.72 -12.29
C GLY A 101 5.87 -19.85 -11.64
N ARG A 102 6.27 -20.30 -10.45
CA ARG A 102 5.49 -21.28 -9.67
C ARG A 102 4.24 -20.63 -9.11
N VAL A 103 3.13 -21.35 -9.09
CA VAL A 103 1.87 -20.89 -8.50
C VAL A 103 1.41 -21.91 -7.48
N LYS A 104 1.28 -21.49 -6.22
CA LYS A 104 0.70 -22.26 -5.14
C LYS A 104 -0.73 -21.81 -4.93
N TYR A 105 -1.69 -22.68 -5.18
CA TYR A 105 -3.09 -22.42 -4.91
C TYR A 105 -3.44 -22.66 -3.44
N ALA A 106 -4.56 -22.10 -3.01
CA ALA A 106 -5.04 -22.19 -1.65
C ALA A 106 -5.42 -23.63 -1.22
N ASP A 107 -5.73 -24.50 -2.19
CA ASP A 107 -5.96 -25.93 -1.97
C ASP A 107 -4.68 -26.71 -1.64
N GLY A 108 -3.52 -26.05 -1.72
CA GLY A 108 -2.20 -26.66 -1.53
C GLY A 108 -1.56 -27.19 -2.82
N SER A 109 -2.25 -27.11 -3.96
CA SER A 109 -1.67 -27.49 -5.24
C SER A 109 -0.61 -26.49 -5.66
N ILE A 110 0.59 -26.97 -5.93
CA ILE A 110 1.68 -26.15 -6.44
C ILE A 110 1.89 -26.52 -7.91
N PHE A 111 1.89 -25.54 -8.80
CA PHE A 111 2.20 -25.71 -10.22
C PHE A 111 3.51 -24.99 -10.54
N ASP A 112 4.30 -25.56 -11.44
CA ASP A 112 5.50 -24.92 -11.98
C ASP A 112 5.15 -23.92 -13.09
N ALA A 113 6.15 -23.16 -13.55
CA ALA A 113 6.00 -22.20 -14.66
C ALA A 113 5.58 -22.86 -15.99
N SER A 114 5.72 -24.18 -16.11
CA SER A 114 5.33 -24.96 -17.28
C SER A 114 3.89 -25.50 -17.17
N GLY A 115 3.21 -25.27 -16.05
CA GLY A 115 1.87 -25.76 -15.77
C GLY A 115 1.81 -27.20 -15.25
N ASN A 116 2.93 -27.80 -14.86
CA ASN A 116 2.94 -29.11 -14.22
C ASN A 116 2.70 -28.96 -12.72
N GLN A 117 1.81 -29.77 -12.16
CA GLN A 117 1.62 -29.85 -10.72
C GLN A 117 2.86 -30.51 -10.08
N ILE A 118 3.48 -29.83 -9.11
CA ILE A 118 4.67 -30.26 -8.36
C ILE A 118 4.35 -30.51 -6.88
N ASN A 119 3.12 -30.91 -6.59
CA ASN A 119 2.66 -31.33 -5.27
C ASN A 119 3.71 -32.26 -4.62
N ALA A 120 4.26 -31.81 -3.50
CA ALA A 120 5.10 -32.66 -2.66
C ALA A 120 4.16 -33.62 -1.92
N GLU A 121 4.19 -34.90 -2.29
CA GLU A 121 3.65 -35.99 -1.46
C GLU A 121 4.27 -35.96 -0.06
#